data_AF-A0A9E5TFC7-F1
#
_entry.id   AF-A0A9E5TFC7-F1
#
_cell.length_a   1.000
_cell.length_b   1.000
_cell.length_c   1.000
_cell.angle_alpha   90.00
_cell.angle_beta   90.00
_cell.angle_gamma   90.00
#
_symmetry.space_group_name_H-M   'P 1'
#
loop_
_entity.id
_entity.type
_entity.pdbx_description
1 polymer ?
#
loop_
_entity_poly.entity_id
_entity_poly.type
_entity_poly.pdbx_seq_one_letter_code
_entity_poly.pdbx_strand_id
1 'polypeptide(L)' 'DAVKLEGGRERLPAIEAIISAGIPVQGHLGLTPQSVHQLGGFRAQGKTAAAAHRLLEDA' A
#
# COMPACT_ATOMS: atom_id res chain seq x y z
N ASP A 1 6.06 -18.52 2.13
CA ASP A 1 6.76 -17.30 2.57
C ASP A 1 6.50 -16.17 1.61
N ALA A 2 6.42 -14.92 2.09
CA ALA A 2 6.09 -13.73 1.29
C ALA A 2 6.79 -12.49 1.86
N VAL A 3 6.99 -11.46 1.01
CA VAL A 3 7.45 -10.13 1.45
C VAL A 3 6.27 -9.18 1.57
N LYS A 4 6.29 -8.27 2.56
CA LYS A 4 5.26 -7.23 2.72
C LYS A 4 5.76 -5.90 2.17
N LEU A 5 5.00 -5.28 1.28
CA LEU A 5 5.31 -3.96 0.72
C LEU A 5 4.20 -2.94 1.02
N GLU A 6 4.60 -1.75 1.45
CA GLU A 6 3.70 -0.63 1.73
C GLU A 6 3.54 0.28 0.52
N GLY A 7 2.29 0.66 0.24
CA GLY A 7 1.93 1.56 -0.87
C GLY A 7 0.86 0.96 -1.77
N GLY A 8 0.20 1.84 -2.53
CA GLY A 8 -0.87 1.52 -3.47
C GLY A 8 -0.36 1.28 -4.89
N ARG A 9 -1.15 1.72 -5.87
CA ARG A 9 -0.86 1.54 -7.31
C ARG A 9 0.51 2.07 -7.74
N GLU A 10 1.08 3.05 -7.04
CA GLU A 10 2.43 3.54 -7.29
C GLU A 10 3.52 2.49 -7.11
N ARG A 11 3.21 1.38 -6.42
CA ARG A 11 4.12 0.24 -6.22
C ARG A 11 3.95 -0.88 -7.24
N LEU A 12 2.96 -0.82 -8.13
CA LEU A 12 2.69 -1.88 -9.11
C LEU A 12 3.94 -2.30 -9.90
N PRO A 13 4.77 -1.40 -10.46
CA PRO A 13 5.95 -1.82 -11.20
C PRO A 13 6.95 -2.63 -10.37
N ALA A 14 7.09 -2.29 -9.08
CA ALA A 14 7.97 -3.03 -8.18
C ALA A 14 7.36 -4.38 -7.76
N ILE A 15 6.05 -4.42 -7.49
CA ILE A 15 5.32 -5.64 -7.16
C ILE A 15 5.41 -6.64 -8.31
N GLU A 16 5.17 -6.19 -9.55
CA GLU A 16 5.28 -7.01 -10.76
C GLU A 16 6.68 -7.59 -10.92
N ALA A 17 7.73 -6.79 -10.72
CA ALA A 17 9.11 -7.27 -10.78
C ALA A 17 9.40 -8.35 -9.72
N ILE A 18 8.93 -8.16 -8.49
CA ILE A 18 9.15 -9.11 -7.38
C ILE A 18 8.39 -10.43 -7.64
N ILE A 19 7.12 -10.34 -8.05
CA ILE A 19 6.31 -11.51 -8.40
C ILE A 19 6.93 -12.25 -9.61
N SER A 20 7.41 -11.52 -10.61
CA SER A 20 8.10 -12.10 -11.76
C SER A 20 9.39 -12.83 -11.38
N ALA A 21 10.01 -12.48 -10.26
CA ALA A 21 11.16 -13.19 -9.70
C ALA A 21 10.77 -14.43 -8.85
N GLY A 22 9.47 -14.75 -8.78
CA GLY A 22 8.96 -15.91 -8.05
C GLY A 22 8.75 -15.67 -6.55
N ILE A 23 8.77 -14.41 -6.10
CA ILE A 23 8.62 -14.06 -4.68
C ILE A 23 7.19 -13.56 -4.44
N PRO A 24 6.38 -14.23 -3.59
CA PRO A 24 5.04 -13.76 -3.25
C PRO A 24 5.09 -12.42 -2.49
N VAL A 25 4.12 -11.54 -2.77
CA VAL A 25 4.01 -10.22 -2.14
C VAL A 25 2.67 -10.07 -1.43
N GLN A 26 2.70 -9.59 -0.19
CA GLN A 26 1.54 -9.11 0.53
C GLN A 26 1.51 -7.57 0.50
N GLY A 27 0.46 -7.01 -0.09
CA GLY A 27 0.23 -5.56 -0.08
C GLY A 27 -0.17 -5.06 1.31
N HIS A 28 0.26 -3.83 1.63
CA HIS A 28 -0.17 -3.11 2.84
C HIS A 28 -0.67 -1.72 2.46
N LEU A 29 -1.99 -1.52 2.55
CA LEU A 29 -2.70 -0.27 2.28
C LEU A 29 -3.23 0.37 3.57
N GLY A 30 -3.74 1.59 3.43
CA GLY A 30 -4.28 2.35 4.55
C GLY A 30 -3.18 3.08 5.28
N LEU A 31 -3.08 2.88 6.60
CA LEU A 31 -2.01 3.48 7.38
C LEU A 31 -0.70 2.72 7.08
N THR A 32 0.19 3.34 6.32
CA THR A 32 1.54 2.84 6.02
C THR A 32 2.57 3.52 6.94
N PRO A 33 3.05 2.83 8.00
CA PRO A 33 4.01 3.43 8.95
C PRO A 33 5.28 4.00 8.29
N GLN A 34 5.71 3.46 7.15
CA GLN A 34 6.87 3.98 6.41
C GLN A 34 6.65 5.41 5.87
N SER A 35 5.39 5.83 5.71
CA SER A 35 5.01 7.17 5.25
C SER A 35 4.53 8.09 6.39
N VAL A 36 4.85 7.79 7.66
CA VAL A 36 4.35 8.52 8.84
C VAL A 36 4.56 10.04 8.75
N HIS A 37 5.68 10.50 8.19
CA HIS A 37 5.96 11.93 8.02
C HIS A 37 5.04 12.58 6.97
N GLN A 38 4.74 11.87 5.89
CA GLN A 38 3.81 12.35 4.85
C GLN A 38 2.36 12.32 5.33
N LEU A 39 2.00 11.33 6.15
CA LEU A 39 0.65 11.16 6.71
C LEU A 39 0.37 12.09 7.91
N GLY A 40 1.39 12.78 8.43
CA GLY A 40 1.25 13.63 9.61
C GLY A 40 0.99 12.85 10.90
N GLY A 41 1.57 11.65 11.03
CA GLY A 41 1.48 10.75 12.18
C GLY A 41 0.63 9.49 11.95
N PHE A 42 0.48 8.69 13.01
CA PHE A 42 -0.31 7.46 12.99
C PHE A 42 -1.80 7.76 13.08
N ARG A 43 -2.43 7.98 11.93
CA ARG A 43 -3.86 8.32 11.83
C ARG A 43 -4.59 7.29 10.98
N ALA A 44 -5.83 6.98 11.35
CA ALA A 44 -6.70 6.15 10.51
C ALA A 44 -6.93 6.81 9.14
N GLN A 45 -6.83 6.00 8.08
CA GLN A 45 -7.04 6.39 6.68
C GLN A 45 -8.45 5.99 6.21
N GLY A 46 -8.89 6.51 5.05
CA GLY A 46 -10.20 6.14 4.49
C GLY A 46 -11.42 6.77 5.20
N LYS A 47 -11.24 7.87 5.96
CA LYS A 47 -12.31 8.50 6.74
C LYS A 47 -13.38 9.23 5.93
N THR A 48 -13.15 9.44 4.64
CA THR A 48 -14.11 10.06 3.71
C THR A 48 -14.41 9.09 2.60
N ALA A 49 -15.61 9.18 1.99
CA ALA A 49 -15.97 8.33 0.86
C ALA A 49 -14.92 8.37 -0.26
N ALA A 50 -14.42 9.55 -0.59
CA ALA A 50 -13.36 9.71 -1.59
C ALA A 50 -12.04 9.03 -1.17
N ALA A 51 -11.65 9.12 0.11
CA ALA A 51 -10.44 8.46 0.59
C ALA A 51 -10.59 6.93 0.66
N ALA A 52 -11.76 6.43 1.05
CA ALA A 52 -12.08 5.01 1.03
C ALA A 52 -12.11 4.45 -0.40
N HIS A 53 -12.69 5.20 -1.34
CA HIS A 53 -12.69 4.83 -2.76
C HIS A 53 -11.27 4.72 -3.32
N ARG A 54 -10.38 5.66 -2.97
CA ARG A 54 -8.96 5.56 -3.36
C ARG A 54 -8.29 4.29 -2.82
N LEU A 55 -8.56 3.91 -1.57
CA LEU A 55 -8.03 2.67 -1.00
C LEU A 55 -8.55 1.42 -1.74
N LEU A 56 -9.79 1.44 -2.23
CA LEU A 56 -10.35 0.37 -3.05
C LEU A 56 -9.69 0.30 -4.43
N GLU A 57 -9.42 1.45 -5.04
CA GLU A 57 -8.70 1.49 -6.32
C GLU A 57 -7.23 1.09 -6.19
N ASP A 58 -6.63 1.27 -5.01
CA ASP A 58 -5.24 0.90 -4.73
C ASP A 58 -5.05 -0.58 -4.38
N ALA A 59 -6.14 -1.32 -4.12
CA ALA A 59 -6.18 -2.74 -3.76
C ALA A 59 -6.22 -3.65 -4.99
#